data_AF-A0A9X9MEP7-F1
#
_entry.id   AF-A0A9X9MEP7-F1
#
_cell.length_a   1.000
_cell.length_b   1.000
_cell.length_c   1.000
_cell.angle_alpha   90.00
_cell.angle_beta   90.00
_cell.angle_gamma   90.00
#
_symmetry.space_group_name_H-M   'P 1'
#
loop_
_entity.id
_entity.type
_entity.pdbx_description
1 polymer ?
#
loop_
_entity_poly.entity_id
_entity_poly.type
_entity_poly.pdbx_seq_one_letter_code
_entity_poly.pdbx_strand_id
1 'polypeptide(L)'
;MTESEIWDWIYFEENFLNQLKCRLSRSTKHPVVIESKGSLIRGRYSRTNCTQRAQKSTGKTQIDFLIKSVDLLNDNIDWKNMNVGGECSILPSGQVRKNKFLQLSRCVREAYCAQPLRRFMHGFLMFKEEFELWVFDRSGRKNIVGAKEIFVRAICMYLLVSDEEPGRDLSILQIDGHSALRIKGSNHDPSQLFEIRPYPVVRPRSLIDRATTCYETKNKSSMIKYSWSSSENNAEVQFMKDTLTAPGVVKYITLDLVY
;
A
#
# COMPACT_ATOMS: atom_id res chain seq x y z
N MET A 1 -1.94 0.57 -27.70
CA MET A 1 -1.27 -0.09 -26.58
C MET A 1 -2.21 -1.07 -25.92
N THR A 2 -2.20 -2.31 -26.41
CA THR A 2 -2.78 -3.50 -25.78
C THR A 2 -2.01 -3.83 -24.49
N GLU A 3 -2.58 -4.65 -23.62
CA GLU A 3 -1.85 -5.17 -22.44
C GLU A 3 -0.51 -5.81 -22.85
N SER A 4 -0.48 -6.52 -23.99
CA SER A 4 0.75 -7.09 -24.56
C SER A 4 1.76 -6.01 -24.94
N GLU A 5 1.33 -4.93 -25.58
CA GLU A 5 2.23 -3.83 -25.97
C GLU A 5 2.79 -3.07 -24.76
N ILE A 6 2.03 -2.99 -23.65
CA ILE A 6 2.54 -2.46 -22.36
C ILE A 6 3.64 -3.38 -21.84
N TRP A 7 3.42 -4.70 -21.89
CA TRP A 7 4.41 -5.69 -21.45
C TRP A 7 5.64 -5.73 -22.34
N ASP A 8 5.53 -5.55 -23.65
CA ASP A 8 6.69 -5.42 -24.54
C ASP A 8 7.52 -4.17 -24.18
N TRP A 9 6.84 -3.10 -23.76
CA TRP A 9 7.47 -1.88 -23.23
C TRP A 9 8.10 -2.09 -21.86
N ILE A 10 7.43 -2.82 -20.96
CA ILE A 10 7.98 -3.23 -19.66
C ILE A 10 9.10 -4.27 -19.85
N TYR A 11 9.11 -5.05 -20.93
CA TYR A 11 10.18 -6.01 -21.25
C TYR A 11 11.41 -5.29 -21.83
N PHE A 12 11.19 -4.24 -22.61
CA PHE A 12 12.23 -3.24 -22.91
C PHE A 12 12.76 -2.62 -21.60
N GLU A 13 11.88 -2.36 -20.64
CA GLU A 13 12.25 -1.95 -19.29
C GLU A 13 12.87 -3.10 -18.47
N GLU A 14 12.57 -4.38 -18.67
CA GLU A 14 13.24 -5.50 -17.99
C GLU A 14 14.70 -5.48 -18.35
N ASN A 15 15.06 -5.17 -19.61
CA ASN A 15 16.46 -4.93 -19.98
C ASN A 15 17.08 -3.72 -19.29
N PHE A 16 16.28 -2.73 -18.87
CA PHE A 16 16.72 -1.56 -18.10
C PHE A 16 16.78 -1.83 -16.59
N LEU A 17 15.74 -2.39 -15.99
CA LEU A 17 15.63 -2.82 -14.59
C LEU A 17 16.58 -3.99 -14.29
N ASN A 18 16.88 -4.87 -15.24
CA ASN A 18 17.93 -5.88 -15.10
C ASN A 18 19.31 -5.22 -14.96
N GLN A 19 19.52 -3.98 -15.46
CA GLN A 19 20.73 -3.20 -15.14
C GLN A 19 20.72 -2.68 -13.69
N LEU A 20 19.56 -2.56 -13.05
CA LEU A 20 19.44 -2.26 -11.63
C LEU A 20 19.59 -3.52 -10.75
N LYS A 21 19.35 -4.71 -11.31
CA LYS A 21 19.64 -6.02 -10.68
C LYS A 21 21.10 -6.42 -10.83
N CYS A 22 21.71 -6.13 -11.97
CA CYS A 22 23.11 -6.39 -12.25
C CYS A 22 23.98 -5.27 -11.70
N ARG A 23 25.11 -5.62 -11.08
CA ARG A 23 26.12 -4.67 -10.61
C ARG A 23 26.43 -3.65 -11.70
N LEU A 24 26.12 -2.37 -11.48
CA LEU A 24 26.64 -1.28 -12.30
C LEU A 24 28.17 -1.42 -12.30
N SER A 25 28.74 -1.83 -13.43
CA SER A 25 30.19 -1.77 -13.62
C SER A 25 30.60 -0.29 -13.54
N ARG A 26 31.60 -0.03 -12.71
CA ARG A 26 32.17 1.30 -12.44
C ARG A 26 32.27 2.12 -13.74
N SER A 27 31.50 3.19 -13.85
CA SER A 27 31.86 4.30 -14.73
C SER A 27 33.00 5.07 -14.07
N THR A 28 34.17 5.06 -14.68
CA THR A 28 35.39 5.74 -14.19
C THR A 28 35.31 7.26 -14.25
N LYS A 29 34.20 7.85 -14.76
CA LYS A 29 34.09 9.30 -14.95
C LYS A 29 33.42 10.05 -13.79
N HIS A 30 32.57 9.42 -12.98
CA HIS A 30 31.90 10.07 -11.83
C HIS A 30 31.71 9.07 -10.67
N PRO A 31 32.44 9.18 -9.55
CA PRO A 31 32.29 8.25 -8.45
C PRO A 31 31.05 8.61 -7.62
N VAL A 32 29.95 7.88 -7.85
CA VAL A 32 28.84 7.85 -6.89
C VAL A 32 29.16 6.78 -5.86
N VAL A 33 29.42 7.19 -4.62
CA VAL A 33 29.55 6.27 -3.48
C VAL A 33 28.15 5.79 -3.12
N ILE A 34 27.83 4.56 -3.50
CA ILE A 34 26.62 3.86 -3.05
C ILE A 34 27.07 2.88 -1.97
N GLU A 35 26.68 3.12 -0.73
CA GLU A 35 26.92 2.20 0.39
C GLU A 35 26.28 0.83 0.08
N SER A 36 27.08 -0.21 0.25
CA SER A 36 26.73 -1.58 -0.11
C SER A 36 25.74 -2.20 0.89
N LYS A 37 24.50 -2.51 0.46
CA LYS A 37 23.64 -3.57 1.05
C LYS A 37 22.44 -3.90 0.14
N GLY A 38 22.54 -4.99 -0.64
CA GLY A 38 21.40 -5.65 -1.32
C GLY A 38 20.98 -5.09 -2.68
N SER A 39 20.17 -5.87 -3.42
CA SER A 39 19.48 -5.43 -4.64
C SER A 39 18.69 -4.15 -4.36
N LEU A 40 18.79 -3.15 -5.24
CA LEU A 40 18.03 -1.90 -5.14
C LEU A 40 16.52 -2.11 -5.36
N ILE A 41 16.15 -3.18 -6.06
CA ILE A 41 14.74 -3.51 -6.33
C ILE A 41 14.08 -4.11 -5.10
N ARG A 42 12.98 -3.48 -4.67
CA ARG A 42 12.12 -3.84 -3.54
C ARG A 42 10.74 -4.36 -3.96
N GLY A 43 10.30 -4.04 -5.18
CA GLY A 43 9.01 -4.46 -5.74
C GLY A 43 9.13 -5.51 -6.86
N ARG A 44 8.09 -6.33 -7.02
CA ARG A 44 7.87 -7.23 -8.16
C ARG A 44 6.49 -6.93 -8.75
N TYR A 45 6.41 -6.73 -10.06
CA TYR A 45 5.13 -6.66 -10.74
C TYR A 45 4.65 -8.05 -11.19
N SER A 46 3.37 -8.20 -11.46
CA SER A 46 2.81 -9.45 -11.99
C SER A 46 1.66 -9.19 -12.96
N ARG A 47 1.60 -10.01 -14.01
CA ARG A 47 0.50 -10.06 -14.98
C ARG A 47 -0.64 -10.92 -14.46
N THR A 48 -1.87 -10.52 -14.77
CA THR A 48 -3.07 -11.12 -14.18
C THR A 48 -3.89 -12.01 -15.10
N ASN A 49 -3.35 -12.47 -16.23
CA ASN A 49 -3.82 -13.74 -16.82
C ASN A 49 -3.82 -14.89 -15.78
N CYS A 50 -3.10 -14.73 -14.66
CA CYS A 50 -3.06 -15.60 -13.48
C CYS A 50 -4.11 -15.33 -12.38
N THR A 51 -4.88 -14.22 -12.42
CA THR A 51 -5.86 -13.87 -11.35
C THR A 51 -7.10 -14.74 -11.32
N GLN A 52 -7.38 -15.51 -12.38
CA GLN A 52 -8.46 -16.50 -12.37
C GLN A 52 -8.26 -17.58 -11.28
N ARG A 53 -7.02 -17.81 -10.81
CA ARG A 53 -6.74 -18.86 -9.80
C ARG A 53 -6.97 -18.43 -8.35
N ALA A 54 -7.02 -17.13 -8.03
CA ALA A 54 -7.25 -16.64 -6.67
C ALA A 54 -8.75 -16.50 -6.32
N GLN A 55 -9.66 -16.66 -7.28
CA GLN A 55 -11.09 -16.35 -7.17
C GLN A 55 -11.97 -17.58 -6.95
N LYS A 56 -11.90 -18.22 -5.78
CA LYS A 56 -12.92 -19.21 -5.38
C LYS A 56 -13.89 -18.75 -4.29
N SER A 57 -13.79 -17.54 -3.74
CA SER A 57 -14.66 -17.16 -2.61
C SER A 57 -15.23 -15.74 -2.54
N THR A 58 -14.88 -14.80 -3.44
CA THR A 58 -15.53 -13.47 -3.46
C THR A 58 -15.58 -12.95 -4.89
N GLY A 59 -16.69 -12.31 -5.28
CA GLY A 59 -17.04 -11.97 -6.66
C GLY A 59 -15.91 -11.37 -7.49
N LYS A 60 -15.88 -11.73 -8.79
CA LYS A 60 -14.83 -11.47 -9.80
C LYS A 60 -14.29 -10.03 -9.80
N THR A 61 -13.39 -9.71 -8.87
CA THR A 61 -12.59 -8.48 -8.90
C THR A 61 -11.27 -8.87 -9.53
N GLN A 62 -11.16 -8.59 -10.83
CA GLN A 62 -9.95 -8.78 -11.63
C GLN A 62 -9.20 -7.44 -11.65
N ILE A 63 -7.88 -7.51 -11.58
CA ILE A 63 -6.97 -6.37 -11.82
C ILE A 63 -6.06 -6.73 -12.98
N ASP A 64 -5.58 -5.78 -13.79
CA ASP A 64 -4.74 -6.07 -14.97
C ASP A 64 -3.24 -6.07 -14.61
N PHE A 65 -2.86 -5.27 -13.63
CA PHE A 65 -1.48 -5.09 -13.19
C PHE A 65 -1.40 -4.95 -11.68
N LEU A 66 -0.37 -5.52 -11.07
CA LEU A 66 -0.09 -5.32 -9.66
C LEU A 66 1.40 -5.23 -9.39
N ILE A 67 1.78 -4.46 -8.38
CA ILE A 67 3.12 -4.47 -7.76
C ILE A 67 2.97 -4.98 -6.33
N LYS A 68 3.85 -5.89 -5.91
CA LYS A 68 3.97 -6.45 -4.56
C LYS A 68 5.43 -6.43 -4.08
N SER A 69 5.68 -6.60 -2.79
CA SER A 69 7.05 -6.73 -2.26
C SER A 69 7.79 -7.94 -2.84
N VAL A 70 9.11 -7.82 -3.02
CA VAL A 70 10.02 -8.91 -3.42
C VAL A 70 10.18 -9.96 -2.32
N ASP A 71 9.99 -9.58 -1.06
CA ASP A 71 10.16 -10.49 0.09
C ASP A 71 9.04 -11.54 0.18
N LEU A 72 7.98 -11.37 -0.62
CA LEU A 72 6.84 -12.27 -0.68
C LEU A 72 7.10 -13.35 -1.73
N LEU A 73 7.59 -14.50 -1.26
CA LEU A 73 8.00 -15.65 -2.08
C LEU A 73 6.86 -16.34 -2.85
N ASN A 74 5.59 -16.04 -2.53
CA ASN A 74 4.46 -16.71 -3.17
C ASN A 74 4.02 -15.96 -4.43
N ASP A 75 3.98 -16.65 -5.56
CA ASP A 75 3.45 -16.14 -6.82
C ASP A 75 1.92 -15.96 -6.78
N ASN A 76 1.25 -16.54 -5.78
CA ASN A 76 -0.17 -16.31 -5.55
C ASN A 76 -0.46 -14.82 -5.29
N ILE A 77 -1.46 -14.32 -6.03
CA ILE A 77 -1.95 -12.95 -5.91
C ILE A 77 -2.91 -12.90 -4.71
N ASP A 78 -2.48 -12.24 -3.64
CA ASP A 78 -3.30 -11.95 -2.46
C ASP A 78 -3.38 -10.42 -2.27
N TRP A 79 -4.57 -9.91 -2.00
CA TRP A 79 -4.81 -8.52 -1.64
C TRP A 79 -3.98 -8.09 -0.44
N LYS A 80 -3.61 -9.02 0.46
CA LYS A 80 -2.69 -8.77 1.58
C LYS A 80 -1.28 -8.39 1.16
N ASN A 81 -0.91 -8.63 -0.10
CA ASN A 81 0.45 -8.50 -0.64
C ASN A 81 0.57 -7.38 -1.67
N MET A 82 -0.55 -6.78 -2.08
CA MET A 82 -0.58 -5.75 -3.13
C MET A 82 -0.12 -4.39 -2.60
N ASN A 83 0.81 -3.75 -3.32
CA ASN A 83 1.29 -2.37 -3.08
C ASN A 83 0.68 -1.39 -4.07
N VAL A 84 0.61 -1.73 -5.35
CA VAL A 84 0.05 -0.84 -6.39
C VAL A 84 -0.83 -1.68 -7.30
N GLY A 85 -1.93 -1.11 -7.77
CA GLY A 85 -2.85 -1.75 -8.70
C GLY A 85 -3.02 -0.96 -10.00
N GLY A 86 -3.14 -1.65 -11.12
CA GLY A 86 -3.33 -1.03 -12.43
C GLY A 86 -4.42 -1.68 -13.25
N GLU A 87 -5.16 -0.86 -14.00
CA GLU A 87 -6.15 -1.29 -15.00
C GLU A 87 -5.78 -0.73 -16.37
N CYS A 88 -5.92 -1.53 -17.41
CA CYS A 88 -5.49 -1.17 -18.75
C CYS A 88 -6.63 -1.33 -19.76
N SER A 89 -6.74 -0.41 -20.71
CA SER A 89 -7.63 -0.56 -21.86
C SER A 89 -7.08 0.10 -23.11
N ILE A 90 -7.38 -0.47 -24.27
CA ILE A 90 -7.06 0.12 -25.57
C ILE A 90 -8.06 1.21 -25.99
N LEU A 91 -9.24 1.27 -25.34
CA LEU A 91 -10.32 2.18 -25.70
C LEU A 91 -10.37 3.36 -24.72
N PRO A 92 -9.96 4.57 -25.15
CA PRO A 92 -10.01 5.78 -24.32
C PRO A 92 -11.40 6.43 -24.34
N SER A 93 -12.48 5.65 -24.21
CA SER A 93 -13.84 6.22 -24.16
C SER A 93 -14.24 6.59 -22.74
N GLY A 94 -15.08 7.63 -22.57
CA GLY A 94 -15.51 8.07 -21.23
C GLY A 94 -16.20 6.97 -20.42
N GLN A 95 -17.00 6.11 -21.06
CA GLN A 95 -17.64 4.98 -20.38
C GLN A 95 -16.64 3.90 -19.97
N VAL A 96 -15.65 3.60 -20.82
CA VAL A 96 -14.61 2.63 -20.52
C VAL A 96 -13.72 3.14 -19.37
N ARG A 97 -13.34 4.43 -19.39
CA ARG A 97 -12.58 5.03 -18.28
C ARG A 97 -13.33 4.90 -16.95
N LYS A 98 -14.62 5.24 -16.91
CA LYS A 98 -15.47 5.07 -15.72
C LYS A 98 -15.50 3.62 -15.25
N ASN A 99 -15.67 2.66 -16.16
CA ASN A 99 -15.72 1.25 -15.81
C ASN A 99 -14.38 0.75 -15.24
N LYS A 100 -13.25 1.13 -15.85
CA LYS A 100 -11.90 0.77 -15.36
C LYS A 100 -11.59 1.43 -14.01
N PHE A 101 -11.97 2.70 -13.84
CA PHE A 101 -11.88 3.37 -12.55
C PHE A 101 -12.68 2.66 -11.45
N LEU A 102 -13.90 2.19 -11.76
CA LEU A 102 -14.72 1.42 -10.81
C LEU A 102 -14.10 0.06 -10.48
N GLN A 103 -13.46 -0.60 -11.45
CA GLN A 103 -12.72 -1.85 -11.22
C GLN A 103 -11.52 -1.59 -10.29
N LEU A 104 -10.68 -0.61 -10.59
CA LEU A 104 -9.57 -0.21 -9.73
C LEU A 104 -10.05 0.12 -8.32
N SER A 105 -11.14 0.88 -8.18
CA SER A 105 -11.73 1.22 -6.89
C SER A 105 -12.17 -0.02 -6.09
N ARG A 106 -12.73 -1.04 -6.75
CA ARG A 106 -13.07 -2.32 -6.10
C ARG A 106 -11.81 -3.04 -5.62
N CYS A 107 -10.76 -3.07 -6.44
CA CYS A 107 -9.47 -3.66 -6.06
C CYS A 107 -8.86 -2.96 -4.84
N VAL A 108 -8.88 -1.62 -4.82
CA VAL A 108 -8.40 -0.83 -3.68
C VAL A 108 -9.20 -1.15 -2.41
N ARG A 109 -10.53 -1.33 -2.53
CA ARG A 109 -11.38 -1.71 -1.39
C ARG A 109 -10.97 -3.07 -0.83
N GLU A 110 -10.75 -4.06 -1.69
CA GLU A 110 -10.29 -5.38 -1.25
C GLU A 110 -8.90 -5.31 -0.60
N ALA A 111 -7.99 -4.50 -1.14
CA ALA A 111 -6.68 -4.25 -0.55
C ALA A 111 -6.79 -3.60 0.84
N TYR A 112 -7.66 -2.60 1.04
CA TYR A 112 -7.93 -2.01 2.35
C TYR A 112 -8.57 -2.99 3.34
N CYS A 113 -9.46 -3.86 2.88
CA CYS A 113 -10.02 -4.92 3.72
C CYS A 113 -8.96 -5.93 4.17
N ALA A 114 -7.99 -6.24 3.31
CA ALA A 114 -6.90 -7.17 3.55
C ALA A 114 -5.73 -6.53 4.33
N GLN A 115 -5.58 -5.21 4.24
CA GLN A 115 -4.55 -4.40 4.90
C GLN A 115 -5.23 -3.28 5.72
N PRO A 116 -5.83 -3.58 6.90
CA PRO A 116 -6.70 -2.65 7.61
C PRO A 116 -6.03 -1.32 7.99
N LEU A 117 -4.74 -1.36 8.33
CA LEU A 117 -3.95 -0.17 8.70
C LEU A 117 -3.37 0.59 7.50
N ARG A 118 -3.69 0.18 6.27
CA ARG A 118 -3.19 0.85 5.08
C ARG A 118 -3.69 2.29 5.04
N ARG A 119 -2.74 3.22 4.89
CA ARG A 119 -2.94 4.67 4.95
C ARG A 119 -3.50 5.22 3.65
N PHE A 120 -2.82 4.92 2.56
CA PHE A 120 -3.22 5.25 1.21
C PHE A 120 -2.78 4.14 0.25
N MET A 121 -3.27 4.20 -0.98
CA MET A 121 -2.92 3.26 -2.02
C MET A 121 -2.76 3.97 -3.35
N HIS A 122 -1.63 3.74 -4.00
CA HIS A 122 -1.46 4.13 -5.39
C HIS A 122 -2.16 3.13 -6.31
N GLY A 123 -2.76 3.65 -7.36
CA GLY A 123 -3.19 2.85 -8.48
C GLY A 123 -3.11 3.64 -9.77
N PHE A 124 -3.29 2.99 -10.91
CA PHE A 124 -3.25 3.70 -12.18
C PHE A 124 -4.21 3.11 -13.20
N LEU A 125 -4.59 3.96 -14.15
CA LEU A 125 -5.33 3.59 -15.35
C LEU A 125 -4.47 3.90 -16.57
N MET A 126 -4.38 2.96 -17.49
CA MET A 126 -3.70 3.17 -18.76
C MET A 126 -4.68 3.03 -19.93
N PHE A 127 -4.74 4.05 -20.78
CA PHE A 127 -5.62 4.12 -21.95
C PHE A 127 -4.85 4.44 -23.21
N LYS A 128 -4.46 3.43 -23.99
CA LYS A 128 -3.68 3.56 -25.24
C LYS A 128 -2.35 4.34 -25.05
N GLU A 129 -2.38 5.66 -25.00
CA GLU A 129 -1.20 6.53 -24.79
C GLU A 129 -1.33 7.44 -23.58
N GLU A 130 -2.52 7.47 -22.97
CA GLU A 130 -2.80 8.26 -21.79
C GLU A 130 -2.61 7.43 -20.53
N PHE A 131 -2.13 8.10 -19.50
CA PHE A 131 -1.90 7.52 -18.20
C PHE A 131 -2.53 8.38 -17.11
N GLU A 132 -3.24 7.75 -16.19
CA GLU A 132 -3.79 8.40 -15.00
C GLU A 132 -3.23 7.71 -13.76
N LEU A 133 -2.44 8.44 -12.98
CA LEU A 133 -2.04 7.99 -11.65
C LEU A 133 -3.08 8.44 -10.63
N TRP A 134 -3.50 7.53 -9.77
CA TRP A 134 -4.48 7.74 -8.72
C TRP A 134 -3.86 7.48 -7.36
N VAL A 135 -4.12 8.38 -6.41
CA VAL A 135 -3.89 8.15 -4.98
C VAL A 135 -5.25 8.03 -4.32
N PHE A 136 -5.50 6.88 -3.70
CA PHE A 136 -6.66 6.64 -2.86
C PHE A 136 -6.23 6.77 -1.41
N ASP A 137 -6.93 7.60 -0.66
CA ASP A 137 -6.83 7.66 0.80
C ASP A 137 -8.23 7.54 1.41
N ARG A 138 -8.31 7.69 2.73
CA ARG A 138 -9.57 7.54 3.47
C ARG A 138 -10.48 8.77 3.37
N SER A 139 -9.95 9.90 2.90
CA SER A 139 -10.70 11.13 2.62
C SER A 139 -11.26 11.18 1.20
N GLY A 140 -10.68 10.43 0.27
CA GLY A 140 -11.13 10.38 -1.11
C GLY A 140 -10.04 9.92 -2.07
N ARG A 141 -10.01 10.57 -3.23
CA ARG A 141 -9.10 10.22 -4.32
C ARG A 141 -8.59 11.47 -5.03
N LYS A 142 -7.33 11.42 -5.46
CA LYS A 142 -6.70 12.45 -6.28
C LYS A 142 -6.03 11.77 -7.47
N ASN A 143 -5.99 12.45 -8.62
CA ASN A 143 -5.30 11.95 -9.78
C ASN A 143 -4.37 12.96 -10.40
N ILE A 144 -3.35 12.43 -11.07
CA ILE A 144 -2.44 13.16 -11.96
C ILE A 144 -2.55 12.47 -13.32
N VAL A 145 -2.93 13.23 -14.34
CA VAL A 145 -2.97 12.76 -15.73
C VAL A 145 -1.62 13.08 -16.37
N GLY A 146 -1.03 12.10 -17.05
CA GLY A 146 0.29 12.22 -17.65
C GLY A 146 0.44 11.42 -18.94
N ALA A 147 1.60 11.59 -19.57
CA ALA A 147 2.05 10.79 -20.71
C ALA A 147 2.79 9.53 -20.27
N LYS A 148 3.20 8.70 -21.23
CA LYS A 148 3.87 7.41 -21.00
C LYS A 148 5.17 7.53 -20.19
N GLU A 149 5.90 8.64 -20.31
CA GLU A 149 7.14 8.87 -19.58
C GLU A 149 6.90 8.97 -18.07
N ILE A 150 5.75 9.52 -17.67
CA ILE A 150 5.35 9.63 -16.26
C ILE A 150 5.01 8.23 -15.71
N PHE A 151 4.39 7.36 -16.51
CA PHE A 151 4.11 5.98 -16.13
C PHE A 151 5.41 5.24 -15.77
N VAL A 152 6.42 5.29 -16.63
CA VAL A 152 7.70 4.57 -16.42
C VAL A 152 8.37 5.04 -15.14
N ARG A 153 8.42 6.35 -14.93
CA ARG A 153 9.00 6.91 -13.70
C ARG A 153 8.23 6.45 -12.46
N ALA A 154 6.90 6.40 -12.54
CA ALA A 154 6.07 5.92 -11.44
C ALA A 154 6.31 4.43 -11.14
N ILE A 155 6.36 3.57 -12.17
CA ILE A 155 6.64 2.14 -12.00
C ILE A 155 8.04 1.92 -11.44
N CYS A 156 9.07 2.53 -12.01
CA CYS A 156 10.43 2.51 -11.46
C CYS A 156 10.46 2.92 -9.99
N MET A 157 9.77 4.01 -9.63
CA MET A 157 9.68 4.48 -8.26
C MET A 157 9.09 3.38 -7.37
N TYR A 158 7.94 2.81 -7.74
CA TYR A 158 7.31 1.73 -6.97
C TYR A 158 8.11 0.44 -6.86
N LEU A 159 9.01 0.17 -7.81
CA LEU A 159 9.91 -0.99 -7.76
C LEU A 159 11.13 -0.75 -6.87
N LEU A 160 11.50 0.50 -6.60
CA LEU A 160 12.72 0.88 -5.88
C LEU A 160 12.46 1.33 -4.44
N VAL A 161 11.29 1.90 -4.16
CA VAL A 161 10.92 2.36 -2.81
C VAL A 161 10.45 1.21 -1.92
N SER A 162 10.43 1.43 -0.60
CA SER A 162 9.95 0.42 0.35
C SER A 162 8.42 0.27 0.29
N ASP A 163 7.90 -0.71 1.02
CA ASP A 163 6.47 -0.99 1.13
C ASP A 163 5.67 0.13 1.82
N GLU A 164 6.32 0.96 2.64
CA GLU A 164 5.66 2.05 3.39
C GLU A 164 5.31 3.26 2.51
N GLU A 165 6.11 3.54 1.48
CA GLU A 165 5.97 4.65 0.52
C GLU A 165 4.69 4.55 -0.33
N PRO A 166 4.24 3.37 -0.79
CA PRO A 166 2.90 3.20 -1.36
C PRO A 166 1.79 3.09 -0.31
N GLY A 167 2.08 3.44 0.95
CA GLY A 167 1.08 3.66 2.00
C GLY A 167 0.79 2.45 2.89
N ARG A 168 1.62 1.39 2.86
CA ARG A 168 1.48 0.31 3.85
C ARG A 168 1.89 0.79 5.22
N ASP A 169 1.23 0.23 6.22
CA ASP A 169 1.63 0.32 7.61
C ASP A 169 2.25 -1.02 8.01
N LEU A 170 3.50 -0.98 8.49
CA LEU A 170 4.28 -2.14 8.92
C LEU A 170 4.43 -2.18 10.45
N SER A 171 3.51 -1.55 11.19
CA SER A 171 3.51 -1.57 12.67
C SER A 171 3.13 -2.94 13.23
N ILE A 172 2.35 -3.73 12.47
CA ILE A 172 2.03 -5.12 12.82
C ILE A 172 3.14 -6.05 12.31
N LEU A 173 3.76 -6.75 13.24
CA LEU A 173 4.85 -7.69 13.06
C LEU A 173 4.34 -9.11 13.31
N GLN A 174 4.93 -10.08 12.61
CA GLN A 174 4.80 -11.50 12.97
C GLN A 174 6.09 -11.93 13.68
N ILE A 175 5.98 -12.35 14.94
CA ILE A 175 7.09 -12.78 15.80
C ILE A 175 6.73 -14.17 16.31
N ASP A 176 7.52 -15.19 15.95
CA ASP A 176 7.32 -16.59 16.39
C ASP A 176 5.89 -17.12 16.19
N GLY A 177 5.24 -16.73 15.09
CA GLY A 177 3.85 -17.12 14.78
C GLY A 177 2.78 -16.31 15.51
N HIS A 178 3.16 -15.30 16.28
CA HIS A 178 2.27 -14.37 16.96
C HIS A 178 2.26 -13.00 16.29
N SER A 179 1.10 -12.35 16.28
CA SER A 179 0.96 -10.98 15.79
C SER A 179 1.25 -10.01 16.92
N ALA A 180 2.21 -9.12 16.70
CA ALA A 180 2.59 -8.09 17.65
C ALA A 180 2.49 -6.72 16.99
N LEU A 181 1.98 -5.73 17.71
CA LEU A 181 1.83 -4.36 17.25
C LEU A 181 2.88 -3.49 17.92
N ARG A 182 3.74 -2.86 17.11
CA ARG A 182 4.78 -1.95 17.56
C ARG A 182 4.31 -0.51 17.44
N ILE A 183 4.13 0.15 18.59
CA ILE A 183 3.89 1.59 18.67
C ILE A 183 5.24 2.27 18.93
N LYS A 184 5.72 3.06 17.96
CA LYS A 184 6.95 3.85 18.13
C LYS A 184 6.67 4.95 19.17
N GLY A 185 7.51 5.04 20.21
CA GLY A 185 7.44 6.15 21.15
C GLY A 185 7.99 7.44 20.55
N SER A 186 7.56 8.60 21.08
CA SER A 186 8.10 9.91 20.70
C SER A 186 9.26 10.31 21.60
N ASN A 187 10.34 10.85 21.02
CA ASN A 187 11.53 11.54 21.59
C ASN A 187 12.23 10.90 22.82
N HIS A 188 11.50 10.48 23.86
CA HIS A 188 11.99 9.94 25.13
C HIS A 188 11.28 8.66 25.61
N ASP A 189 10.15 8.27 25.01
CA ASP A 189 9.44 7.04 25.40
C ASP A 189 9.93 5.83 24.57
N PRO A 190 10.17 4.65 25.21
CA PRO A 190 10.52 3.45 24.49
C PRO A 190 9.36 3.00 23.58
N SER A 191 9.72 2.43 22.43
CA SER A 191 8.72 1.78 21.57
C SER A 191 8.03 0.65 22.36
N GLN A 192 6.71 0.65 22.36
CA GLN A 192 5.91 -0.36 23.03
C GLN A 192 5.52 -1.45 22.05
N LEU A 193 5.59 -2.71 22.50
CA LEU A 193 5.18 -3.87 21.73
C LEU A 193 4.01 -4.54 22.43
N PHE A 194 2.90 -4.70 21.72
CA PHE A 194 1.69 -5.34 22.24
C PHE A 194 1.41 -6.62 21.46
N GLU A 195 1.31 -7.75 22.15
CA GLU A 195 0.80 -8.96 21.51
C GLU A 195 -0.71 -8.82 21.28
N ILE A 196 -1.14 -8.96 20.02
CA ILE A 196 -2.50 -8.71 19.58
C ILE A 196 -3.11 -9.94 18.92
N ARG A 197 -4.44 -9.98 18.86
CA ARG A 197 -5.12 -10.91 17.94
C ARG A 197 -4.75 -10.56 16.48
N PRO A 198 -4.55 -11.55 15.60
CA PRO A 198 -4.10 -11.31 14.22
C PRO A 198 -5.11 -10.54 13.37
N TYR A 199 -6.40 -10.61 13.72
CA TYR A 199 -7.47 -9.89 13.04
C TYR A 199 -8.07 -8.82 13.93
N PRO A 200 -8.33 -7.62 13.39
CA PRO A 200 -8.96 -6.56 14.16
C PRO A 200 -10.42 -6.91 14.49
N VAL A 201 -10.87 -6.46 15.67
CA VAL A 201 -12.26 -6.61 16.14
C VAL A 201 -13.18 -5.65 15.37
N VAL A 202 -12.68 -4.46 15.05
CA VAL A 202 -13.36 -3.46 14.24
C VAL A 202 -12.47 -3.14 13.05
N ARG A 203 -13.01 -3.17 11.82
CA ARG A 203 -12.30 -2.73 10.62
C ARG A 203 -13.23 -2.03 9.62
N PRO A 204 -12.74 -1.00 8.92
CA PRO A 204 -13.47 -0.37 7.84
C PRO A 204 -13.67 -1.32 6.66
N ARG A 205 -14.81 -1.21 5.98
CA ARG A 205 -15.06 -1.87 4.68
C ARG A 205 -15.31 -0.87 3.55
N SER A 206 -15.52 0.41 3.90
CA SER A 206 -15.69 1.47 2.91
C SER A 206 -14.33 1.91 2.36
N LEU A 207 -14.34 2.46 1.16
CA LEU A 207 -13.18 3.15 0.60
C LEU A 207 -12.94 4.49 1.31
N ILE A 208 -14.04 5.20 1.61
CA ILE A 208 -14.03 6.52 2.24
C ILE A 208 -14.73 6.38 3.59
N ASP A 209 -13.98 6.56 4.67
CA ASP A 209 -14.46 6.56 6.06
C ASP A 209 -13.37 7.09 7.01
N ARG A 210 -13.65 7.09 8.33
CA ARG A 210 -12.64 7.39 9.36
C ARG A 210 -11.62 6.27 9.56
N ALA A 211 -11.67 5.20 8.79
CA ALA A 211 -10.81 4.03 8.85
C ALA A 211 -10.60 3.45 10.26
N THR A 212 -11.61 3.55 11.13
CA THR A 212 -11.48 3.13 12.51
C THR A 212 -11.21 1.63 12.58
N THR A 213 -10.01 1.27 13.06
CA THR A 213 -9.55 -0.10 13.18
C THR A 213 -9.14 -0.36 14.61
N CYS A 214 -9.74 -1.38 15.24
CA CYS A 214 -9.46 -1.73 16.63
C CYS A 214 -8.87 -3.12 16.74
N TYR A 215 -7.74 -3.24 17.42
CA TYR A 215 -7.12 -4.49 17.80
C TYR A 215 -7.29 -4.74 19.29
N GLU A 216 -7.56 -5.98 19.66
CA GLU A 216 -7.58 -6.43 21.04
C GLU A 216 -6.24 -7.08 21.38
N THR A 217 -5.66 -6.73 22.52
CA THR A 217 -4.47 -7.42 23.02
C THR A 217 -4.79 -8.86 23.39
N LYS A 218 -3.84 -9.78 23.23
CA LYS A 218 -4.07 -11.22 23.46
C LYS A 218 -4.51 -11.53 24.90
N ASN A 219 -3.98 -10.77 25.87
CA ASN A 219 -4.35 -10.84 27.28
C ASN A 219 -5.69 -10.15 27.61
N LYS A 220 -6.37 -9.55 26.63
CA LYS A 220 -7.64 -8.82 26.75
C LYS A 220 -7.62 -7.65 27.74
N SER A 221 -6.44 -7.13 28.08
CA SER A 221 -6.31 -6.00 29.00
C SER A 221 -6.59 -4.65 28.33
N SER A 222 -6.39 -4.57 27.01
CA SER A 222 -6.36 -3.29 26.30
C SER A 222 -6.95 -3.42 24.89
N MET A 223 -7.50 -2.31 24.40
CA MET A 223 -7.89 -2.14 23.01
C MET A 223 -7.04 -1.05 22.38
N ILE A 224 -6.46 -1.34 21.22
CA ILE A 224 -5.65 -0.40 20.44
C ILE A 224 -6.51 0.09 19.29
N LYS A 225 -6.76 1.39 19.23
CA LYS A 225 -7.60 2.02 18.20
C LYS A 225 -6.73 2.87 17.27
N TYR A 226 -6.85 2.61 15.97
CA TYR A 226 -6.42 3.48 14.90
C TYR A 226 -7.65 4.21 14.35
N SER A 227 -7.51 5.49 14.04
CA SER A 227 -8.54 6.24 13.33
C SER A 227 -7.89 7.30 12.45
N TRP A 228 -8.39 7.43 11.23
CA TRP A 228 -8.07 8.53 10.35
C TRP A 228 -8.76 9.80 10.85
N SER A 229 -8.02 10.90 10.85
CA SER A 229 -8.53 12.24 11.14
C SER A 229 -8.06 13.19 10.04
N SER A 230 -8.98 13.98 9.49
CA SER A 230 -8.66 15.01 8.50
C SER A 230 -8.24 16.34 9.13
N SER A 231 -8.32 16.47 10.46
CA SER A 231 -8.06 17.71 11.17
C SER A 231 -6.93 17.54 12.20
N GLU A 232 -6.03 18.53 12.23
CA GLU A 232 -4.99 18.69 13.24
C GLU A 232 -5.59 18.84 14.66
N ASN A 233 -6.78 19.45 14.78
CA ASN A 233 -7.52 19.61 16.03
C ASN A 233 -8.55 18.49 16.24
N ASN A 234 -8.07 17.24 16.38
CA ASN A 234 -8.95 16.11 16.63
C ASN A 234 -9.56 16.19 18.04
N ALA A 235 -10.84 16.59 18.13
CA ALA A 235 -11.58 16.69 19.39
C ALA A 235 -11.62 15.36 20.17
N GLU A 236 -11.58 14.21 19.48
CA GLU A 236 -11.48 12.90 20.13
C GLU A 236 -10.15 12.77 20.89
N VAL A 237 -9.05 13.19 20.27
CA VAL A 237 -7.73 13.18 20.90
C VAL A 237 -7.69 14.13 22.10
N GLN A 238 -8.23 15.34 21.95
CA GLN A 238 -8.25 16.30 23.04
C GLN A 238 -9.07 15.77 24.23
N PHE A 239 -10.27 15.25 23.96
CA PHE A 239 -11.10 14.62 24.98
C PHE A 239 -10.39 13.45 25.68
N MET A 240 -9.67 12.61 24.93
CA MET A 240 -8.88 11.52 25.52
C MET A 240 -7.74 12.02 26.41
N LYS A 241 -7.06 13.10 26.02
CA LYS A 241 -6.02 13.74 26.85
C LYS A 241 -6.60 14.32 28.14
N ASP A 242 -7.73 15.02 28.04
CA ASP A 242 -8.38 15.68 29.18
C ASP A 242 -8.93 14.68 30.21
N THR A 243 -9.23 13.45 29.77
CA THR A 243 -9.85 12.41 30.62
C THR A 243 -8.86 11.37 31.14
N LEU A 244 -7.54 11.51 30.88
CA LEU A 244 -6.51 10.55 31.30
C LEU A 244 -6.49 10.27 32.82
N THR A 245 -6.93 11.22 33.64
CA THR A 245 -6.95 11.09 35.11
C THR A 245 -8.24 10.46 35.64
N ALA A 246 -9.25 10.26 34.80
CA ALA A 246 -10.52 9.70 35.23
C ALA A 246 -10.45 8.16 35.37
N PRO A 247 -10.98 7.57 36.45
CA PRO A 247 -11.04 6.12 36.61
C PRO A 247 -11.76 5.44 35.44
N GLY A 248 -11.13 4.40 34.88
CA GLY A 248 -11.69 3.63 33.76
C GLY A 248 -11.37 4.17 32.36
N VAL A 249 -10.63 5.27 32.24
CA VAL A 249 -10.23 5.83 30.93
C VAL A 249 -8.96 5.17 30.39
N VAL A 250 -8.97 4.89 29.08
CA VAL A 250 -7.92 4.19 28.34
C VAL A 250 -6.69 5.08 28.14
N LYS A 251 -5.50 4.52 28.37
CA LYS A 251 -4.21 5.19 28.12
C LYS A 251 -4.13 5.67 26.66
N TYR A 252 -4.00 6.98 26.47
CA TYR A 252 -3.72 7.57 25.16
C TYR A 252 -2.22 7.45 24.85
N ILE A 253 -1.87 6.87 23.70
CA ILE A 253 -0.50 6.79 23.20
C ILE A 253 -0.51 7.41 21.80
N THR A 254 0.20 8.52 21.62
CA THR A 254 0.28 9.19 20.32
C THR A 254 1.23 8.42 19.40
N LEU A 255 0.90 8.45 18.11
CA LEU A 255 1.85 8.22 17.06
C LEU A 255 1.61 9.37 16.08
N ASP A 256 2.37 10.45 16.26
CA ASP A 256 2.28 11.64 15.40
C ASP A 256 2.82 11.28 14.02
N LEU A 257 1.97 10.69 13.19
CA LEU A 257 2.22 10.56 11.76
C LEU A 257 1.18 11.41 11.03
N VAL A 258 1.57 12.64 10.73
CA VAL A 258 0.84 13.54 9.82
C VAL A 258 1.18 13.13 8.38
N TYR A 259 0.16 12.89 7.57
CA TYR A 259 0.28 12.55 6.14
C TYR A 259 -0.52 13.52 5.29
#